data_AF-A0A0Q9U1I4-F1
#
_entry.id   AF-A0A0Q9U1I4-F1
#
_cell.length_a   1.000
_cell.length_b   1.000
_cell.length_c   1.000
_cell.angle_alpha   90.00
_cell.angle_beta   90.00
_cell.angle_gamma   90.00
#
_symmetry.space_group_name_H-M   'P 1'
#
loop_
_entity.id
_entity.type
_entity.pdbx_description
1 polymer ?
#
loop_
_entity_poly.entity_id
_entity_poly.type
_entity_poly.pdbx_seq_one_letter_code
_entity_poly.pdbx_strand_id
1 'polypeptide(L)'
;MTIPDGPGPTAAYDGNLMAGPLSELFALDVTVAVVHCRGCGADAEVATLRVYGPEPGLVGRCPGCDDVLVRVVRTPDAVWLDLGGVTSLRVPAPKR
;
A
#
# COMPACT_ATOMS: atom_id res chain seq x y z
N MET A 1 -26.22 -42.73 0.92
CA MET A 1 -26.27 -41.31 1.29
C MET A 1 -24.85 -40.78 1.19
N THR A 2 -24.57 -40.06 0.10
CA THR A 2 -23.25 -39.50 -0.26
C THR A 2 -22.92 -38.26 0.58
N ILE A 3 -21.63 -38.02 0.82
CA ILE A 3 -21.01 -36.69 0.90
C ILE A 3 -19.65 -36.77 0.14
N PRO A 4 -19.27 -35.76 -0.66
CA PRO A 4 -18.33 -35.90 -1.77
C PRO A 4 -16.85 -35.69 -1.39
N ASP A 5 -15.95 -36.31 -2.15
CA ASP A 5 -14.53 -35.95 -2.28
C ASP A 5 -14.38 -34.59 -3.00
N GLY A 6 -14.79 -33.50 -2.35
CA GLY A 6 -14.57 -32.13 -2.81
C GLY A 6 -13.46 -31.44 -2.00
N PRO A 7 -12.73 -30.45 -2.54
CA PRO A 7 -11.70 -29.75 -1.78
C PRO A 7 -12.37 -29.12 -0.55
N GLY A 8 -11.87 -29.48 0.63
CA GLY A 8 -12.32 -28.91 1.90
C GLY A 8 -12.21 -27.38 1.91
N PRO A 9 -12.79 -26.71 2.92
CA PRO A 9 -12.83 -25.24 2.98
C PRO A 9 -11.43 -24.71 2.70
N THR A 10 -11.31 -23.85 1.68
CA THR A 10 -10.04 -23.27 1.23
C THR A 10 -9.21 -22.86 2.44
N ALA A 11 -8.19 -23.65 2.75
CA ALA A 11 -7.40 -23.44 3.94
C ALA A 11 -6.78 -22.04 3.85
N ALA A 12 -7.09 -21.19 4.82
CA ALA A 12 -6.51 -19.86 4.88
C ALA A 12 -5.00 -20.01 5.08
N TYR A 13 -4.22 -19.35 4.22
CA TYR A 13 -2.78 -19.25 4.38
C TYR A 13 -2.46 -18.22 5.47
N ASP A 14 -1.38 -18.47 6.20
CA ASP A 14 -0.83 -17.47 7.12
C ASP A 14 -0.27 -16.25 6.36
N GLY A 15 -0.33 -15.08 6.99
CA GLY A 15 0.10 -13.82 6.39
C GLY A 15 1.57 -13.78 5.98
N ASN A 16 2.42 -14.60 6.60
CA ASN A 16 3.84 -14.70 6.22
C ASN A 16 4.03 -15.22 4.80
N LEU A 17 3.02 -15.85 4.18
CA LEU A 17 3.07 -16.22 2.76
C LEU A 17 3.32 -14.99 1.85
N MET A 18 2.89 -13.80 2.27
CA MET A 18 3.11 -12.56 1.54
C MET A 18 4.50 -11.94 1.75
N ALA A 19 5.35 -12.52 2.62
CA ALA A 19 6.65 -11.93 2.94
C ALA A 19 7.53 -11.70 1.70
N GLY A 20 7.54 -12.66 0.76
CA GLY A 20 8.25 -12.51 -0.52
C GLY A 20 7.71 -11.32 -1.33
N PRO A 21 6.43 -11.37 -1.79
CA PRO A 21 5.83 -10.27 -2.55
C PRO A 21 5.89 -8.90 -1.87
N LEU A 22 5.70 -8.81 -0.55
CA LEU A 22 5.78 -7.54 0.18
C LEU A 22 7.21 -7.02 0.28
N SER A 23 8.22 -7.90 0.35
CA SER A 23 9.62 -7.47 0.37
C SER A 23 10.01 -6.74 -0.92
N GLU A 24 9.41 -7.10 -2.06
CA GLU A 24 9.63 -6.43 -3.34
C GLU A 24 9.10 -4.99 -3.35
N LEU A 25 7.98 -4.72 -2.66
CA LEU A 25 7.43 -3.35 -2.54
C LEU A 25 8.43 -2.38 -1.90
N PHE A 26 9.21 -2.85 -0.93
CA PHE A 26 10.16 -2.04 -0.17
C PHE A 26 11.57 -2.05 -0.74
N ALA A 27 11.88 -2.96 -1.68
CA ALA A 27 13.16 -3.00 -2.38
C ALA A 27 13.27 -1.95 -3.51
N LEU A 28 12.14 -1.37 -3.90
CA LEU A 28 12.01 -0.44 -5.01
C LEU A 28 11.93 1.00 -4.52
N ASP A 29 12.23 1.94 -5.41
CA ASP A 29 11.93 3.35 -5.17
C ASP A 29 10.40 3.54 -5.09
N VAL A 30 9.89 3.73 -3.88
CA VAL A 30 8.45 3.87 -3.62
C VAL A 30 7.90 5.16 -4.23
N THR A 31 8.74 6.14 -4.58
CA THR A 31 8.26 7.40 -5.18
C THR A 31 7.66 7.19 -6.58
N VAL A 32 8.05 6.15 -7.31
CA VAL A 32 7.44 5.78 -8.61
C VAL A 32 6.22 4.86 -8.47
N ALA A 33 5.83 4.49 -7.25
CA ALA A 33 4.63 3.70 -7.02
C ALA A 33 3.38 4.52 -7.36
N VAL A 34 2.38 3.87 -7.95
CA VAL A 34 1.09 4.49 -8.29
C VAL A 34 0.07 4.14 -7.22
N VAL A 35 -0.56 5.16 -6.65
CA VAL A 35 -1.69 5.03 -5.71
C VAL A 35 -3.00 5.36 -6.42
N HIS A 36 -4.04 4.56 -6.16
CA HIS A 36 -5.41 4.87 -6.57
C HIS A 36 -6.17 5.54 -5.41
N CYS A 37 -6.61 6.78 -5.61
CA CYS A 37 -7.28 7.57 -4.59
C CYS A 37 -8.69 7.03 -4.29
N ARG A 38 -8.98 6.75 -3.02
CA ARG A 38 -10.32 6.34 -2.57
C ARG A 38 -11.38 7.43 -2.74
N GLY A 39 -11.00 8.70 -2.57
CA GLY A 39 -11.91 9.85 -2.64
C GLY A 39 -12.41 10.16 -4.04
N CYS A 40 -11.49 10.36 -4.99
CA CYS A 40 -11.84 10.77 -6.35
C CYS A 40 -11.57 9.73 -7.44
N GLY A 41 -10.97 8.58 -7.11
CA GLY A 41 -10.64 7.53 -8.09
C GLY A 41 -9.48 7.87 -9.03
N ALA A 42 -8.76 8.96 -8.79
CA ALA A 42 -7.59 9.31 -9.60
C ALA A 42 -6.38 8.45 -9.23
N ASP A 43 -5.61 8.06 -10.25
CA ASP A 43 -4.28 7.49 -10.09
C ASP A 43 -3.24 8.61 -9.98
N ALA A 44 -2.27 8.46 -9.07
CA ALA A 44 -1.15 9.37 -8.93
C ALA A 44 0.12 8.61 -8.55
N GLU A 45 1.28 9.02 -9.08
CA GLU A 45 2.56 8.55 -8.55
C GLU A 45 2.80 9.18 -7.17
N VAL A 46 3.41 8.44 -6.24
CA VAL A 46 3.73 8.94 -4.89
C VAL A 46 4.57 10.22 -4.97
N ALA A 47 5.48 10.32 -5.93
CA ALA A 47 6.30 11.51 -6.19
C ALA A 47 5.48 12.78 -6.50
N THR A 48 4.25 12.62 -6.99
CA THR A 48 3.39 13.76 -7.38
C THR A 48 2.42 14.21 -6.29
N LEU A 49 2.39 13.53 -5.14
CA LEU A 49 1.52 13.91 -4.04
C LEU A 49 1.91 15.26 -3.46
N ARG A 50 0.91 16.00 -2.96
CA ARG A 50 1.15 17.23 -2.20
C ARG A 50 1.58 16.86 -0.79
N VAL A 51 2.86 17.05 -0.45
CA VAL A 51 3.44 16.61 0.82
C VAL A 51 3.51 17.75 1.84
N TYR A 52 3.06 17.47 3.07
CA TYR A 52 3.09 18.37 4.22
C TYR A 52 3.87 17.71 5.38
N GLY A 53 4.66 18.48 6.12
CA GLY A 53 5.52 18.00 7.22
C GLY A 53 6.61 19.04 7.56
N PRO A 54 7.77 18.66 8.15
CA PRO A 54 8.26 17.28 8.39
C PRO A 54 7.89 16.67 9.76
N GLU A 55 7.56 17.49 10.76
CA GLU A 55 7.17 17.00 12.09
C GLU A 55 5.67 17.19 12.34
N PRO A 56 5.00 16.24 13.03
CA PRO A 56 5.51 14.97 13.56
C PRO A 56 5.62 13.84 12.51
N GLY A 57 5.38 14.14 11.23
CA GLY A 57 5.56 13.21 10.13
C GLY A 57 5.21 13.84 8.78
N LEU A 58 5.20 13.02 7.74
CA LEU A 58 4.88 13.41 6.37
C LEU A 58 3.45 12.98 6.02
N VAL A 59 2.70 13.89 5.41
CA VAL A 59 1.32 13.66 4.92
C VAL A 59 1.29 13.95 3.43
N GLY A 60 1.05 12.94 2.60
CA GLY A 60 0.84 13.07 1.16
C GLY A 60 -0.64 13.13 0.81
N ARG A 61 -1.07 14.20 0.14
CA ARG A 61 -2.45 14.41 -0.31
C ARG A 61 -2.61 14.23 -1.81
N CYS A 62 -3.80 13.78 -2.21
CA CYS A 62 -4.21 13.66 -3.60
C CYS A 62 -4.16 15.02 -4.31
N PRO A 63 -3.45 15.15 -5.44
CA PRO A 63 -3.46 16.40 -6.21
C PRO A 63 -4.83 16.80 -6.76
N GLY A 64 -5.74 15.84 -6.94
CA GLY A 64 -7.06 16.05 -7.54
C GLY A 64 -8.17 16.43 -6.56
N CYS A 65 -8.13 15.97 -5.31
CA CYS A 65 -9.20 16.21 -4.32
C CYS A 65 -8.71 16.54 -2.91
N ASP A 66 -7.40 16.65 -2.69
CA ASP A 66 -6.76 16.91 -1.39
C ASP A 66 -7.00 15.86 -0.29
N ASP A 67 -7.64 14.73 -0.58
CA ASP A 67 -7.73 13.61 0.36
C ASP A 67 -6.35 13.11 0.79
N VAL A 68 -6.22 12.70 2.04
CA VAL A 68 -4.98 12.15 2.59
C VAL A 68 -4.77 10.74 2.07
N LEU A 69 -3.75 10.55 1.22
CA LEU A 69 -3.44 9.24 0.63
C LEU A 69 -2.39 8.48 1.43
N VAL A 70 -1.34 9.18 1.88
CA VAL A 70 -0.19 8.56 2.55
C VAL A 70 0.15 9.32 3.82
N ARG A 71 0.42 8.63 4.93
CA ARG A 71 1.09 9.22 6.10
C ARG A 71 2.28 8.38 6.50
N VAL A 72 3.42 9.02 6.74
CA VAL A 72 4.63 8.38 7.25
C VAL A 72 5.05 9.08 8.53
N VAL A 73 5.04 8.36 9.64
CA VAL A 73 5.43 8.88 10.96
C VAL A 73 6.51 7.99 11.53
N ARG A 74 7.61 8.58 11.98
CA ARG A 74 8.68 7.86 12.69
C ARG A 74 8.60 8.19 14.18
N THR A 75 8.56 7.14 14.98
CA THR A 75 8.65 7.17 16.44
C THR A 75 9.99 6.55 16.87
N PRO A 76 10.38 6.60 18.15
CA PRO A 76 11.63 6.00 18.60
C PRO A 76 11.77 4.49 18.31
N ASP A 77 10.66 3.76 18.29
CA ASP A 77 10.59 2.30 18.19
C ASP A 77 9.88 1.78 16.93
N ALA A 78 9.18 2.64 16.18
CA ALA A 78 8.42 2.22 15.01
C ALA A 78 8.39 3.26 13.87
N VAL A 79 8.14 2.75 12.65
CA VAL A 79 7.72 3.54 11.50
C VAL A 79 6.28 3.16 11.17
N TRP A 80 5.40 4.16 11.18
CA TRP A 80 4.00 4.01 10.81
C TRP A 80 3.82 4.44 9.37
N LEU A 81 3.21 3.55 8.57
CA LEU A 81 2.77 3.84 7.21
C LEU A 81 1.25 3.66 7.16
N ASP A 82 0.53 4.75 6.91
CA ASP A 82 -0.89 4.72 6.62
C ASP A 82 -1.13 4.90 5.11
N LEU A 83 -1.93 4.00 4.55
CA LEU A 83 -2.43 4.04 3.17
C LEU A 83 -3.96 4.01 3.16
N GLY A 84 -4.61 4.45 4.24
CA GLY A 84 -6.06 4.41 4.40
C GLY A 84 -6.83 5.23 3.37
N GLY A 85 -6.20 6.20 2.68
CA GLY A 85 -6.82 6.92 1.55
C GLY A 85 -6.62 6.26 0.19
N VAL A 86 -5.89 5.14 0.13
CA VAL A 86 -5.56 4.41 -1.09
C VAL A 86 -6.43 3.16 -1.19
N THR A 87 -6.91 2.83 -2.39
CA THR A 87 -7.59 1.54 -2.65
C THR A 87 -6.63 0.48 -3.19
N SER A 88 -5.61 0.89 -3.94
CA SER A 88 -4.54 0.02 -4.43
C SER A 88 -3.22 0.78 -4.58
N LEU A 89 -2.12 0.10 -4.26
CA LEU A 89 -0.75 0.54 -4.53
C LEU A 89 -0.14 -0.38 -5.59
N ARG A 90 0.47 0.19 -6.63
CA ARG A 90 1.16 -0.54 -7.69
C ARG A 90 2.61 -0.10 -7.77
N VAL A 91 3.54 -1.05 -7.64
CA VAL A 91 4.97 -0.83 -7.92
C VAL A 91 5.37 -1.49 -9.23
N PRO A 92 6.39 -0.99 -9.94
CA PRO A 92 6.99 -1.71 -11.07
C PRO A 92 7.65 -3.00 -10.59
N ALA A 93 7.33 -4.15 -11.19
CA ALA A 93 8.01 -5.40 -10.84
C ALA A 93 9.49 -5.35 -11.27
N PRO A 94 10.43 -5.92 -10.48
CA PRO A 94 11.83 -6.07 -10.91
C PRO A 94 11.92 -6.81 -12.24
N LYS A 95 12.79 -6.36 -13.15
CA LYS A 95 13.12 -7.13 -14.35
C LYS A 95 13.97 -8.33 -13.92
N ARG A 96 13.50 -9.55 -14.22
CA ARG A 96 14.22 -10.81 -14.01
C ARG A 96 15.47 -10.90 -14.88
#